data_AF-A0A965KFA2-F1
#
_entry.id   AF-A0A965KFA2-F1
#
_cell.length_a   1.000
_cell.length_b   1.000
_cell.length_c   1.000
_cell.angle_alpha   90.00
_cell.angle_beta   90.00
_cell.angle_gamma   90.00
#
_symmetry.space_group_name_H-M   'P 1'
#
loop_
_entity.id
_entity.type
_entity.pdbx_description
1 polymer ?
#
loop_
_entity_poly.entity_id
_entity_poly.type
_entity_poly.pdbx_seq_one_letter_code
_entity_poly.pdbx_strand_id
1 'polypeptide(L)'
;MGATVPDSPHATVVCLPTLADVESYERKEERVWKLLRAGYPRFVRNALVTRAAQEAARRLGRPGELFPLVSEASARRLAEHAGATLTSVDRVGDWCLATTPAGDAALRLAKMVQHTGTLISSRQAEAWLAGASPADGAAALATIRAALSPLLAGVAVSDILVATSGMNAVDAGIAAVDVAIVLLWGPKALVYLVLATVFALGLHPVGGRWIQEHVVTAPDQETYSYYGPLNRVA
;
A
#
# COMPACT_ATOMS: atom_id res chain seq x y z
N MET A 1 -20.04 -8.15 12.69
CA MET A 1 -18.83 -7.30 12.82
C MET A 1 -17.64 -8.02 12.20
N GLY A 2 -16.83 -7.34 11.39
CA GLY A 2 -15.65 -7.90 10.72
C GLY A 2 -15.94 -8.78 9.50
N ALA A 3 -17.22 -9.07 9.21
CA ALA A 3 -17.65 -9.78 8.02
C ALA A 3 -17.37 -8.93 6.76
N THR A 4 -16.90 -9.57 5.70
CA THR A 4 -16.61 -8.90 4.43
C THR A 4 -17.87 -8.58 3.64
N VAL A 5 -17.85 -7.47 2.90
CA VAL A 5 -18.93 -7.08 1.98
C VAL A 5 -18.32 -6.72 0.62
N PRO A 6 -18.64 -7.42 -0.49
CA PRO A 6 -19.45 -8.65 -0.55
C PRO A 6 -18.81 -9.81 0.22
N ASP A 7 -19.57 -10.89 0.46
CA ASP A 7 -19.05 -12.10 1.09
C ASP A 7 -18.05 -12.79 0.14
N SER A 8 -16.79 -12.40 0.25
CA SER A 8 -15.70 -12.84 -0.61
C SER A 8 -14.38 -12.72 0.15
N PRO A 9 -13.48 -13.71 0.04
CA PRO A 9 -12.15 -13.62 0.64
C PRO A 9 -11.29 -12.49 0.04
N HIS A 10 -11.71 -11.89 -1.08
CA HIS A 10 -11.02 -10.79 -1.75
C HIS A 10 -11.62 -9.42 -1.47
N ALA A 11 -12.73 -9.35 -0.74
CA ALA A 11 -13.39 -8.08 -0.45
C ALA A 11 -12.48 -7.16 0.39
N THR A 12 -12.57 -5.87 0.10
CA THR A 12 -11.79 -4.81 0.75
C THR A 12 -12.61 -3.98 1.73
N VAL A 13 -13.90 -4.30 1.87
CA VAL A 13 -14.84 -3.63 2.77
C VAL A 13 -15.32 -4.63 3.82
N VAL A 14 -15.43 -4.16 5.06
CA VAL A 14 -15.86 -4.95 6.21
C VAL A 14 -17.01 -4.26 6.94
N CYS A 15 -17.90 -5.05 7.52
CA CYS A 15 -19.03 -4.57 8.30
C CYS A 15 -18.61 -4.21 9.73
N LEU A 16 -18.70 -2.92 10.07
CA LEU A 16 -18.66 -2.40 11.43
C LEU A 16 -20.08 -1.93 11.79
N PRO A 17 -20.88 -2.77 12.48
CA PRO A 17 -22.34 -2.59 12.54
C PRO A 17 -22.79 -1.44 13.43
N THR A 18 -21.97 -0.99 14.38
CA THR A 18 -22.31 0.11 15.29
C THR A 18 -21.29 1.24 15.23
N LEU A 19 -21.69 2.45 15.63
CA LEU A 19 -20.78 3.60 15.75
C LEU A 19 -19.64 3.30 16.74
N ALA A 20 -19.92 2.58 17.83
CA ALA A 20 -18.89 2.15 18.77
C ALA A 20 -17.84 1.29 18.06
N ASP A 21 -18.23 0.39 17.16
CA ASP A 21 -17.27 -0.44 16.40
C ASP A 21 -16.41 0.38 15.44
N VAL A 22 -16.94 1.48 14.89
CA VAL A 22 -16.17 2.44 14.09
C VAL A 22 -15.17 3.17 14.97
N GLU A 23 -15.60 3.70 16.12
CA GLU A 23 -14.70 4.38 17.07
C GLU A 23 -13.55 3.47 17.50
N SER A 24 -13.85 2.22 17.87
CA SER A 24 -12.82 1.27 18.28
C SER A 24 -11.94 0.78 17.14
N TYR A 25 -12.41 0.80 15.89
CA TYR A 25 -11.56 0.63 14.73
C TYR A 25 -10.54 1.78 14.61
N GLU A 26 -10.98 3.03 14.77
CA GLU A 26 -10.11 4.21 14.72
C GLU A 26 -9.09 4.22 15.86
N ARG A 27 -9.53 3.90 17.09
CA ARG A 27 -8.70 3.78 18.29
C ARG A 27 -7.74 2.58 18.31
N LYS A 28 -7.75 1.75 17.27
CA LYS A 28 -6.92 0.52 17.17
C LYS A 28 -7.17 -0.51 18.28
N GLU A 29 -8.39 -0.55 18.82
CA GLU A 29 -8.71 -1.49 19.90
C GLU A 29 -8.75 -2.94 19.41
N GLU A 30 -8.23 -3.84 20.23
CA GLU A 30 -8.12 -5.26 19.91
C GLU A 30 -9.49 -5.90 19.61
N ARG A 31 -10.56 -5.44 20.27
CA ARG A 31 -11.92 -6.00 20.11
C ARG A 31 -12.43 -5.98 18.67
N VAL A 32 -12.01 -4.98 17.88
CA VAL A 32 -12.33 -4.87 16.45
C VAL A 32 -11.19 -5.41 15.59
N TRP A 33 -9.95 -5.00 15.88
CA TRP A 33 -8.80 -5.29 15.01
C TRP A 33 -8.51 -6.80 14.87
N LYS A 34 -8.73 -7.60 15.91
CA LYS A 34 -8.52 -9.05 15.83
C LYS A 34 -9.50 -9.78 14.92
N LEU A 35 -10.64 -9.16 14.61
CA LEU A 35 -11.70 -9.72 13.76
C LEU A 35 -11.51 -9.36 12.28
N LEU A 36 -10.64 -8.40 11.95
CA LEU A 36 -10.41 -7.98 10.58
C LEU A 36 -9.53 -9.00 9.86
N ARG A 37 -10.12 -9.69 8.88
CA ARG A 37 -9.43 -10.67 8.02
C ARG A 37 -9.17 -10.16 6.61
N ALA A 38 -9.86 -9.10 6.23
CA ALA A 38 -9.69 -8.37 4.98
C ALA A 38 -10.07 -6.90 5.22
N GLY A 39 -9.78 -6.04 4.25
CA GLY A 39 -9.99 -4.61 4.35
C GLY A 39 -9.24 -3.91 3.22
N TYR A 40 -9.22 -2.59 3.25
CA TYR A 40 -8.45 -1.83 2.28
C TYR A 40 -6.96 -2.21 2.40
N PRO A 41 -6.28 -2.65 1.33
CA PRO A 41 -4.93 -3.26 1.41
C PRO A 41 -3.85 -2.38 2.05
N ARG A 42 -4.06 -1.06 2.08
CA ARG A 42 -3.19 -0.13 2.80
C ARG A 42 -3.29 -0.29 4.31
N PHE A 43 -4.41 -0.71 4.88
CA PHE A 43 -4.59 -0.76 6.34
C PHE A 43 -4.68 -2.18 6.87
N VAL A 44 -5.16 -3.12 6.05
CA VAL A 44 -5.35 -4.50 6.44
C VAL A 44 -4.72 -5.40 5.38
N ARG A 45 -3.74 -6.20 5.81
CA ARG A 45 -3.19 -7.27 4.98
C ARG A 45 -4.20 -8.41 4.92
N ASN A 46 -4.61 -8.77 3.71
CA ASN A 46 -5.57 -9.85 3.48
C ASN A 46 -5.07 -11.21 4.01
N ALA A 47 -5.97 -12.00 4.59
CA ALA A 47 -5.66 -13.30 5.18
C ALA A 47 -4.98 -14.29 4.21
N LEU A 48 -5.37 -14.30 2.92
CA LEU A 48 -4.74 -15.16 1.91
C LEU A 48 -3.28 -14.74 1.66
N VAL A 49 -3.01 -13.44 1.59
CA VAL A 49 -1.64 -12.89 1.41
C VAL A 49 -0.76 -13.21 2.62
N THR A 50 -1.33 -13.19 3.84
CA THR A 50 -0.63 -13.64 5.05
C THR A 50 -0.34 -15.15 5.00
N ARG A 51 -1.33 -15.97 4.69
CA ARG A 51 -1.19 -17.44 4.58
C ARG A 51 -0.15 -17.82 3.53
N ALA A 52 -0.20 -17.20 2.35
CA ALA A 52 0.74 -17.47 1.26
C ALA A 52 2.19 -17.17 1.67
N ALA A 53 2.43 -16.03 2.31
CA ALA A 53 3.77 -15.69 2.78
C ALA A 53 4.27 -16.64 3.88
N GLN A 54 3.41 -17.00 4.84
CA GLN A 54 3.77 -17.94 5.92
C GLN A 54 4.09 -19.34 5.38
N GLU A 55 3.29 -19.83 4.43
CA GLU A 55 3.52 -21.12 3.79
C GLU A 55 4.81 -21.09 2.96
N ALA A 56 5.05 -20.04 2.17
CA ALA A 56 6.28 -19.87 1.40
C ALA A 56 7.51 -19.80 2.31
N ALA A 57 7.44 -19.01 3.39
CA ALA A 57 8.49 -18.90 4.39
C ALA A 57 8.81 -20.26 5.04
N ARG A 58 7.77 -21.04 5.38
CA ARG A 58 7.94 -22.38 5.95
C ARG A 58 8.64 -23.34 4.98
N ARG A 59 8.24 -23.34 3.71
CA ARG A 59 8.85 -24.19 2.66
C ARG A 59 10.30 -23.83 2.38
N LEU A 60 10.62 -22.54 2.43
CA LEU A 60 11.96 -22.01 2.16
C LEU A 60 12.86 -21.96 3.41
N GLY A 61 12.32 -22.27 4.59
CA GLY A 61 13.05 -22.15 5.86
C GLY A 61 13.46 -20.71 6.18
N ARG A 62 12.62 -19.73 5.86
CA ARG A 62 12.91 -18.29 6.07
C ARG A 62 12.21 -17.77 7.33
N PRO A 63 12.93 -17.44 8.41
CA PRO A 63 12.37 -16.76 9.57
C PRO A 63 12.33 -15.23 9.36
N GLY A 64 11.65 -14.53 10.27
CA GLY A 64 11.64 -13.06 10.32
C GLY A 64 10.36 -12.44 9.77
N GLU A 65 10.44 -11.15 9.46
CA GLU A 65 9.35 -10.37 8.88
C GLU A 65 9.18 -10.70 7.40
N LEU A 66 7.93 -10.87 6.95
CA LEU A 66 7.61 -11.46 5.65
C LEU A 66 6.92 -10.45 4.73
N PHE A 67 7.56 -10.12 3.60
CA PHE A 67 7.05 -9.19 2.60
C PHE A 67 6.81 -9.92 1.26
N PRO A 68 5.57 -10.35 0.97
CA PRO A 68 5.24 -10.96 -0.32
C PRO A 68 5.01 -9.89 -1.38
N LEU A 69 6.00 -9.66 -2.22
CA LEU A 69 6.04 -8.55 -3.16
C LEU A 69 5.90 -9.03 -4.61
N VAL A 70 5.35 -8.18 -5.47
CA VAL A 70 5.17 -8.47 -6.90
C VAL A 70 6.49 -8.45 -7.69
N SER A 71 7.56 -7.89 -7.12
CA SER A 71 8.84 -7.72 -7.82
C SER A 71 10.02 -7.68 -6.85
N GLU A 72 11.08 -8.43 -7.19
CA GLU A 72 12.37 -8.36 -6.49
C GLU A 72 13.02 -6.98 -6.61
N ALA A 73 12.88 -6.31 -7.76
CA ALA A 73 13.44 -4.97 -7.93
C ALA A 73 12.79 -3.98 -6.96
N SER A 74 11.46 -4.06 -6.78
CA SER A 74 10.75 -3.28 -5.78
C SER A 74 11.20 -3.64 -4.36
N ALA A 75 11.37 -4.94 -4.06
CA ALA A 75 11.84 -5.38 -2.73
C ALA A 75 13.18 -4.72 -2.35
N ARG A 76 14.18 -4.79 -3.25
CA ARG A 76 15.51 -4.23 -3.02
C ARG A 76 15.47 -2.72 -2.88
N ARG A 77 14.79 -2.02 -3.79
CA ARG A 77 14.66 -0.56 -3.79
C ARG A 77 13.99 -0.04 -2.51
N LEU A 78 12.89 -0.66 -2.09
CA LEU A 78 12.17 -0.21 -0.89
C LEU A 78 12.94 -0.53 0.39
N ALA A 79 13.64 -1.67 0.43
CA ALA A 79 14.49 -2.03 1.55
C ALA A 79 15.68 -1.07 1.71
N GLU A 80 16.33 -0.71 0.60
CA GLU A 80 17.39 0.31 0.58
C GLU A 80 16.88 1.64 1.12
N HIS A 81 15.73 2.12 0.61
CA HIS A 81 15.13 3.38 1.09
C HIS A 81 14.71 3.32 2.56
N ALA A 82 14.23 2.18 3.04
CA ALA A 82 13.87 1.99 4.45
C ALA A 82 15.08 1.81 5.38
N GLY A 83 16.28 1.61 4.83
CA GLY A 83 17.47 1.18 5.57
C GLY A 83 17.29 -0.21 6.19
N ALA A 84 16.52 -1.09 5.53
CA ALA A 84 16.24 -2.44 5.98
C ALA A 84 17.16 -3.45 5.26
N THR A 85 17.84 -4.29 6.04
CA THR A 85 18.65 -5.38 5.49
C THR A 85 17.74 -6.55 5.14
N LEU A 86 17.69 -6.90 3.86
CA LEU A 86 17.01 -8.12 3.40
C LEU A 86 17.88 -9.34 3.75
N THR A 87 17.33 -10.27 4.54
CA THR A 87 17.97 -11.56 4.82
C THR A 87 17.86 -12.49 3.62
N SER A 88 16.74 -12.45 2.90
CA SER A 88 16.56 -13.14 1.64
C SER A 88 15.56 -12.42 0.73
N VAL A 89 15.66 -12.68 -0.57
CA VAL A 89 14.61 -12.41 -1.55
C VAL A 89 14.47 -13.67 -2.40
N ASP A 90 13.43 -14.45 -2.14
CA ASP A 90 13.22 -15.75 -2.77
C ASP A 90 12.09 -15.66 -3.79
N ARG A 91 12.28 -16.23 -4.99
CA ARG A 91 11.21 -16.31 -5.99
C ARG A 91 10.18 -17.35 -5.60
N VAL A 92 8.90 -16.98 -5.62
CA VAL A 92 7.76 -17.82 -5.25
C VAL A 92 6.74 -17.76 -6.38
N GLY A 93 6.84 -18.67 -7.35
CA GLY A 93 6.00 -18.64 -8.55
C GLY A 93 6.25 -17.38 -9.39
N ASP A 94 5.24 -16.52 -9.48
CA ASP A 94 5.22 -15.23 -10.18
C ASP A 94 5.41 -14.01 -9.26
N TRP A 95 5.71 -14.22 -7.98
CA TRP A 95 6.03 -13.18 -7.00
C TRP A 95 7.34 -13.50 -6.25
N CYS A 96 7.72 -12.65 -5.30
CA CYS A 96 8.88 -12.89 -4.44
C CYS A 96 8.57 -12.67 -2.96
N LEU A 97 9.21 -13.47 -2.11
CA LEU A 97 9.19 -13.31 -0.67
C LEU A 97 10.49 -12.65 -0.23
N ALA A 98 10.40 -11.37 0.17
CA ALA A 98 11.49 -10.70 0.85
C ALA A 98 11.36 -10.91 2.36
N THR A 99 12.48 -11.20 3.03
CA THR A 99 12.52 -11.38 4.48
C THR A 99 13.52 -10.45 5.14
N THR A 100 13.21 -9.97 6.34
CA THR A 100 14.11 -9.13 7.14
C THR A 100 14.08 -9.58 8.60
N PRO A 101 15.11 -9.23 9.40
CA PRO A 101 14.97 -9.25 10.85
C PRO A 101 13.85 -8.31 11.30
N ALA A 102 13.26 -8.58 12.47
CA ALA A 102 12.34 -7.65 13.11
C ALA A 102 13.07 -6.38 13.59
N GLY A 103 12.34 -5.26 13.68
CA GLY A 103 12.85 -4.00 14.20
C GLY A 103 12.37 -2.79 13.39
N ASP A 104 12.86 -1.60 13.76
CA ASP A 104 12.38 -0.32 13.20
C ASP A 104 12.53 -0.23 11.68
N ALA A 105 13.60 -0.80 11.13
CA ALA A 105 13.81 -0.81 9.69
C ALA A 105 12.75 -1.65 8.97
N ALA A 106 12.35 -2.79 9.55
CA ALA A 106 11.27 -3.62 9.03
C ALA A 106 9.91 -2.89 9.13
N LEU A 107 9.67 -2.14 10.21
CA LEU A 107 8.49 -1.30 10.35
C LEU A 107 8.44 -0.18 9.29
N ARG A 108 9.57 0.45 8.98
CA ARG A 108 9.68 1.43 7.88
C ARG A 108 9.43 0.78 6.51
N LEU A 109 10.01 -0.40 6.28
CA LEU A 109 9.78 -1.17 5.05
C LEU A 109 8.29 -1.54 4.91
N ALA A 110 7.64 -1.97 5.99
CA ALA A 110 6.21 -2.26 6.01
C ALA A 110 5.38 -1.04 5.59
N LYS A 111 5.67 0.15 6.12
CA LYS A 111 5.03 1.41 5.70
C LYS A 111 5.28 1.72 4.22
N MET A 112 6.50 1.50 3.76
CA MET A 112 6.86 1.74 2.35
C MET A 112 6.10 0.80 1.41
N VAL A 113 6.03 -0.49 1.75
CA VAL A 113 5.26 -1.50 1.01
C VAL A 113 3.76 -1.17 1.02
N GLN A 114 3.24 -0.74 2.18
CA GLN A 114 1.87 -0.28 2.36
C GLN A 114 1.51 0.90 1.43
N HIS A 115 2.42 1.85 1.23
CA HIS A 115 2.17 3.06 0.44
C HIS A 115 2.52 2.94 -1.04
N THR A 116 3.38 2.00 -1.43
CA THR A 116 3.74 1.77 -2.85
C THR A 116 2.87 0.73 -3.54
N GLY A 117 2.00 0.03 -2.78
CA GLY A 117 1.07 -0.95 -3.35
C GLY A 117 1.78 -2.13 -4.03
N THR A 118 2.94 -2.53 -3.49
CA THR A 118 3.83 -3.56 -4.07
C THR A 118 3.55 -4.97 -3.55
N LEU A 119 2.60 -5.15 -2.65
CA LEU A 119 2.14 -6.47 -2.20
C LEU A 119 1.44 -7.23 -3.32
N ILE A 120 1.55 -8.57 -3.28
CA ILE A 120 0.74 -9.44 -4.12
C ILE A 120 -0.76 -9.27 -3.83
N SER A 121 -1.59 -9.51 -4.84
CA SER A 121 -3.04 -9.51 -4.66
C SER A 121 -3.53 -10.74 -3.89
N SER A 122 -4.72 -10.66 -3.29
CA SER A 122 -5.35 -11.82 -2.63
C SER A 122 -5.68 -12.95 -3.62
N ARG A 123 -5.97 -12.62 -4.89
CA ARG A 123 -6.20 -13.61 -5.96
C ARG A 123 -4.90 -14.32 -6.36
N GLN A 124 -3.80 -13.59 -6.45
CA GLN A 124 -2.49 -14.18 -6.73
C GLN A 124 -2.05 -15.10 -5.57
N ALA A 125 -2.29 -14.67 -4.32
CA ALA A 125 -2.06 -15.49 -3.14
C ALA A 125 -2.92 -16.77 -3.14
N GLU A 126 -4.20 -16.67 -3.49
CA GLU A 126 -5.11 -17.81 -3.61
C GLU A 126 -4.66 -18.80 -4.69
N ALA A 127 -4.34 -18.31 -5.89
CA ALA A 127 -3.89 -19.13 -7.00
C ALA A 127 -2.62 -19.92 -6.63
N TRP A 128 -1.65 -19.26 -5.99
CA TRP A 128 -0.44 -19.91 -5.52
C TRP A 128 -0.71 -20.95 -4.42
N LEU A 129 -1.57 -20.63 -3.44
CA LEU A 129 -1.97 -21.57 -2.38
C LEU A 129 -2.70 -22.81 -2.94
N ALA A 130 -3.45 -22.65 -4.04
CA ALA A 130 -4.10 -23.73 -4.76
C ALA A 130 -3.15 -24.55 -5.66
N GLY A 131 -1.87 -24.16 -5.77
CA GLY A 131 -0.90 -24.80 -6.66
C GLY A 131 -1.13 -24.51 -8.14
N ALA A 132 -1.89 -23.47 -8.47
CA ALA A 132 -2.11 -23.07 -9.85
C ALA A 132 -0.81 -22.54 -10.48
N SER A 133 -0.59 -22.86 -11.75
CA SER A 133 0.48 -22.25 -12.51
C SER A 133 0.18 -20.76 -12.76
N PRO A 134 1.20 -19.89 -12.76
CA PRO A 134 1.02 -18.49 -13.14
C PRO A 134 0.32 -18.36 -14.49
N ALA A 135 -0.72 -17.54 -14.55
CA ALA A 135 -1.43 -17.27 -15.78
C ALA A 135 -0.65 -16.27 -16.65
N ASP A 136 -0.61 -16.50 -17.97
CA ASP A 136 -0.14 -15.49 -18.91
C ASP A 136 -1.18 -14.37 -19.03
N GLY A 137 -0.84 -13.20 -18.49
CA GLY A 137 -1.69 -12.01 -18.49
C GLY A 137 -1.65 -11.20 -19.79
N ALA A 138 -0.86 -11.58 -20.80
CA ALA A 138 -0.62 -10.75 -21.98
C ALA A 138 -1.91 -10.44 -22.77
N ALA A 139 -2.77 -11.44 -22.99
CA ALA A 139 -4.02 -11.25 -23.71
C ALA A 139 -5.02 -10.36 -22.93
N ALA A 140 -5.11 -10.57 -21.61
CA ALA A 140 -5.92 -9.73 -20.73
C ALA A 140 -5.42 -8.28 -20.72
N LEU A 141 -4.09 -8.08 -20.65
CA LEU A 141 -3.47 -6.77 -20.70
C LEU A 141 -3.75 -6.06 -22.04
N ALA A 142 -3.64 -6.77 -23.16
CA ALA A 142 -3.99 -6.23 -24.48
C ALA A 142 -5.46 -5.80 -24.55
N THR A 143 -6.36 -6.60 -23.97
CA THR A 143 -7.80 -6.30 -23.91
C THR A 143 -8.07 -5.05 -23.05
N ILE A 144 -7.45 -4.96 -21.88
CA ILE A 144 -7.58 -3.80 -20.99
C ILE A 144 -7.08 -2.52 -21.68
N ARG A 145 -5.92 -2.57 -22.33
CA ARG A 145 -5.37 -1.42 -23.06
C ARG A 145 -6.27 -0.97 -24.20
N ALA A 146 -6.82 -1.91 -24.97
CA ALA A 146 -7.76 -1.61 -26.04
C ALA A 146 -9.04 -0.96 -25.50
N ALA A 147 -9.57 -1.44 -24.36
CA ALA A 147 -10.75 -0.89 -23.73
C ALA A 147 -10.52 0.52 -23.14
N LEU A 148 -9.31 0.80 -22.65
CA LEU A 148 -8.95 2.12 -22.08
C LEU A 148 -8.58 3.16 -23.14
N SER A 149 -8.09 2.73 -24.30
CA SER A 149 -7.58 3.64 -25.35
C SER A 149 -8.56 4.76 -25.74
N PRO A 150 -9.88 4.53 -25.90
CA PRO A 150 -10.82 5.61 -26.23
C PRO A 150 -10.95 6.67 -25.13
N LEU A 151 -10.62 6.35 -23.88
CA LEU A 151 -10.68 7.26 -22.73
C LEU A 151 -9.40 8.09 -22.56
N LEU A 152 -8.31 7.71 -23.26
CA LEU A 152 -6.98 8.29 -23.13
C LEU A 152 -6.54 8.89 -24.46
N ALA A 153 -7.29 9.90 -24.94
CA ALA A 153 -7.03 10.55 -26.22
C ALA A 153 -5.58 11.08 -26.30
N GLY A 154 -4.89 10.76 -27.40
CA GLY A 154 -3.50 11.17 -27.63
C GLY A 154 -2.43 10.23 -27.07
N VAL A 155 -2.81 9.15 -26.38
CA VAL A 155 -1.87 8.12 -25.88
C VAL A 155 -1.93 6.89 -26.77
N ALA A 156 -0.79 6.41 -27.28
CA ALA A 156 -0.74 5.17 -28.03
C ALA A 156 -1.06 3.97 -27.12
N VAL A 157 -1.72 2.93 -27.67
CA VAL A 157 -2.12 1.75 -26.89
C VAL A 157 -0.92 1.06 -26.22
N SER A 158 0.25 1.08 -26.87
CA SER A 158 1.52 0.58 -26.33
C SER A 158 1.99 1.32 -25.09
N ASP A 159 1.63 2.59 -24.96
CA ASP A 159 2.10 3.51 -23.92
C ASP A 159 1.15 3.54 -22.71
N ILE A 160 0.02 2.82 -22.79
CA ILE A 160 -0.89 2.62 -21.67
C ILE A 160 -0.25 1.59 -20.71
N LEU A 161 0.30 2.09 -19.60
CA LEU A 161 0.89 1.27 -18.56
C LEU A 161 -0.18 0.84 -17.55
N VAL A 162 -0.25 -0.46 -17.28
CA VAL A 162 -1.16 -1.03 -16.27
C VAL A 162 -0.31 -1.49 -15.08
N ALA A 163 -0.56 -0.90 -13.92
CA ALA A 163 0.11 -1.23 -12.68
C ALA A 163 -0.70 -2.26 -11.86
N THR A 164 -0.07 -2.86 -10.85
CA THR A 164 -0.72 -3.84 -9.96
C THR A 164 -1.76 -3.22 -9.03
N SER A 165 -1.64 -1.92 -8.76
CA SER A 165 -2.58 -1.13 -7.97
C SER A 165 -2.48 0.35 -8.31
N GLY A 166 -3.47 1.15 -7.88
CA GLY A 166 -3.43 2.61 -8.05
C GLY A 166 -2.23 3.25 -7.36
N MET A 167 -1.86 2.80 -6.16
CA MET A 167 -0.67 3.31 -5.46
C MET A 167 0.63 2.93 -6.19
N ASN A 168 0.68 1.75 -6.82
CA ASN A 168 1.82 1.36 -7.62
C ASN A 168 1.96 2.21 -8.89
N ALA A 169 0.83 2.58 -9.51
CA ALA A 169 0.84 3.53 -10.63
C ALA A 169 1.34 4.92 -10.20
N VAL A 170 0.92 5.41 -9.03
CA VAL A 170 1.37 6.70 -8.47
C VAL A 170 2.87 6.67 -8.15
N ASP A 171 3.36 5.61 -7.49
CA ASP A 171 4.79 5.41 -7.19
C ASP A 171 5.64 5.41 -8.47
N ALA A 172 5.19 4.66 -9.50
CA ALA A 172 5.86 4.64 -10.79
C ALA A 172 5.85 6.01 -11.49
N GLY A 173 4.73 6.74 -11.41
CA GLY A 173 4.60 8.09 -11.96
C GLY A 173 5.55 9.09 -11.29
N ILE A 174 5.65 9.07 -9.95
CA ILE A 174 6.59 9.91 -9.20
C ILE A 174 8.03 9.59 -9.62
N ALA A 175 8.40 8.31 -9.66
CA ALA A 175 9.73 7.91 -10.08
C ALA A 175 10.07 8.37 -11.51
N ALA A 176 9.11 8.30 -12.44
CA ALA A 176 9.31 8.78 -13.81
C ALA A 176 9.50 10.30 -13.87
N VAL A 177 8.73 11.07 -13.09
CA VAL A 177 8.87 12.52 -12.99
C VAL A 177 10.22 12.90 -12.37
N ASP A 178 10.65 12.22 -11.31
CA ASP A 178 11.95 12.46 -10.68
C ASP A 178 13.10 12.24 -11.68
N VAL A 179 13.05 11.14 -12.44
CA VAL A 179 14.03 10.86 -13.51
C VAL A 179 14.01 11.94 -14.57
N ALA A 180 12.83 12.34 -15.06
CA ALA A 180 12.71 13.40 -16.07
C ALA A 180 13.30 14.73 -15.56
N ILE A 181 13.04 15.08 -14.30
CA ILE A 181 13.58 16.30 -13.69
C ILE A 181 15.11 16.26 -13.66
N VAL A 182 15.69 15.13 -13.25
CA VAL A 182 17.16 14.97 -13.19
C VAL A 182 17.78 15.03 -14.58
N LEU A 183 17.15 14.42 -15.59
CA LEU A 183 17.68 14.43 -16.96
C LEU A 183 17.60 15.81 -17.62
N LEU A 184 16.54 16.58 -17.35
CA LEU A 184 16.32 17.88 -17.99
C LEU A 184 17.02 19.04 -17.27
N TRP A 185 17.06 19.03 -15.93
CA TRP A 185 17.57 20.15 -15.11
C TRP A 185 18.67 19.76 -14.12
N GLY A 186 19.07 18.49 -14.10
CA GLY A 186 20.10 17.98 -13.20
C GLY A 186 19.60 17.70 -11.78
N PRO A 187 20.40 17.01 -10.95
CA PRO A 187 20.01 16.59 -9.61
C PRO A 187 19.74 17.76 -8.64
N LYS A 188 20.29 18.96 -8.93
CA LYS A 188 20.03 20.16 -8.13
C LYS A 188 18.57 20.60 -8.17
N ALA A 189 17.84 20.27 -9.23
CA ALA A 189 16.42 20.57 -9.34
C ALA A 189 15.59 19.80 -8.28
N LEU A 190 15.95 18.55 -7.97
CA LEU A 190 15.31 17.81 -6.87
C LEU A 190 15.57 18.47 -5.52
N VAL A 191 16.80 18.92 -5.26
CA VAL A 191 17.14 19.66 -4.04
C VAL A 191 16.31 20.95 -3.96
N TYR A 192 16.17 21.67 -5.07
CA TYR A 192 15.32 22.85 -5.13
C TYR A 192 13.87 22.52 -4.79
N LEU A 193 13.28 21.45 -5.34
CA LEU A 193 11.89 21.06 -5.05
C LEU A 193 11.67 20.68 -3.58
N VAL A 194 12.62 19.95 -2.98
CA VAL A 194 12.59 19.64 -1.55
C VAL A 194 12.63 20.92 -0.72
N LEU A 195 13.58 21.82 -1.00
CA LEU A 195 13.69 23.09 -0.28
C LEU A 195 12.46 23.98 -0.50
N ALA A 196 11.94 24.06 -1.72
CA ALA A 196 10.73 24.81 -2.04
C ALA A 196 9.53 24.29 -1.26
N THR A 197 9.39 22.97 -1.11
CA THR A 197 8.34 22.36 -0.28
C THR A 197 8.50 22.74 1.18
N VAL A 198 9.72 22.65 1.73
CA VAL A 198 10.01 23.07 3.12
C VAL A 198 9.69 24.56 3.33
N PHE A 199 10.07 25.43 2.41
CA PHE A 199 9.78 26.86 2.50
C PHE A 199 8.29 27.19 2.27
N ALA A 200 7.59 26.44 1.42
CA ALA A 200 6.17 26.59 1.18
C ALA A 200 5.33 26.17 2.40
N LEU A 201 5.72 25.08 3.08
CA LEU A 201 5.14 24.68 4.36
C LEU A 201 5.51 25.65 5.49
N GLY A 202 6.67 26.31 5.35
CA GLY A 202 7.23 27.25 6.30
C GLY A 202 7.94 26.54 7.46
N LEU A 203 9.04 27.14 7.93
CA LEU A 203 9.76 26.66 9.14
C LEU A 203 9.05 27.08 10.44
N HIS A 204 7.94 27.82 10.32
CA HIS A 204 7.20 28.34 11.45
C HIS A 204 6.29 27.25 12.04
N PRO A 205 6.21 27.08 13.37
CA PRO A 205 5.36 26.05 14.01
C PRO A 205 3.88 26.12 13.58
N VAL A 206 3.39 27.31 13.21
CA VAL A 206 2.02 27.55 12.73
C VAL A 206 1.83 27.15 11.25
N GLY A 207 2.91 27.00 10.47
CA GLY A 207 2.89 26.42 9.12
C GLY A 207 2.64 24.91 9.12
N GLY A 208 2.88 24.26 10.27
CA GLY A 208 2.45 22.89 10.57
C GLY A 208 0.95 22.73 10.79
N ARG A 209 0.09 23.63 10.28
CA ARG A 209 -1.37 23.51 10.38
C ARG A 209 -1.87 22.14 9.91
N TRP A 210 -1.21 21.55 8.92
CA TRP A 210 -1.49 20.19 8.47
C TRP A 210 -1.21 19.10 9.54
N ILE A 211 -0.23 19.33 10.41
CA ILE A 211 0.05 18.49 11.59
C ILE A 211 -1.03 18.72 12.65
N GLN A 212 -1.41 19.97 12.94
CA GLN A 212 -2.49 20.29 13.90
C GLN A 212 -3.84 19.67 13.48
N GLU A 213 -4.16 19.65 12.19
CA GLU A 213 -5.41 19.06 11.66
C GLU A 213 -5.45 17.53 11.77
N HIS A 214 -4.30 16.87 11.99
CA HIS A 214 -4.17 15.41 12.02
C HIS A 214 -3.51 14.85 13.29
N VAL A 215 -3.12 15.72 14.24
CA VAL A 215 -2.50 15.35 15.51
C VAL A 215 -3.31 15.94 16.65
N VAL A 216 -3.98 15.04 17.36
CA VAL A 216 -4.79 15.34 18.53
C VAL A 216 -3.86 15.59 19.72
N THR A 217 -3.89 16.80 20.28
CA THR A 217 -2.98 17.24 21.37
C THR A 217 -3.51 16.97 22.77
N ALA A 218 -4.79 16.58 22.89
CA ALA A 218 -5.44 16.23 24.15
C ALA A 218 -6.33 15.00 23.95
N PRO A 219 -6.36 14.03 24.89
CA PRO A 219 -7.37 12.97 24.88
C PRO A 219 -8.77 13.59 24.70
N ASP A 220 -9.60 12.97 23.87
CA ASP A 220 -10.99 13.36 23.57
C ASP A 220 -11.19 14.54 22.59
N GLN A 221 -10.13 15.14 22.04
CA GLN A 221 -10.24 16.09 20.91
C GLN A 221 -10.13 15.40 19.54
N GLU A 222 -10.96 14.39 19.27
CA GLU A 222 -10.94 13.70 17.98
C GLU A 222 -11.86 14.38 16.94
N THR A 223 -11.28 15.03 15.94
CA THR A 223 -12.00 15.56 14.78
C THR A 223 -12.06 14.52 13.66
N TYR A 224 -12.68 13.36 13.90
CA TYR A 224 -12.94 12.38 12.84
C TYR A 224 -14.40 12.44 12.40
N SER A 225 -14.64 13.35 11.46
CA SER A 225 -15.82 13.43 10.60
C SER A 225 -17.17 13.73 11.25
N TYR A 226 -17.78 14.83 10.82
CA TYR A 226 -19.14 15.22 11.16
C TYR A 226 -20.16 14.60 10.19
N TYR A 227 -21.24 13.98 10.70
CA TYR A 227 -22.36 13.51 9.88
C TYR A 227 -23.72 13.77 10.59
N GLY A 228 -24.26 14.99 10.47
CA GLY A 228 -25.37 15.55 11.26
C GLY A 228 -26.82 15.34 10.76
N PRO A 229 -27.84 15.99 11.39
CA PRO A 229 -28.37 17.26 10.85
C PRO A 229 -28.10 18.49 11.73
N LEU A 230 -26.82 18.88 11.81
CA LEU A 230 -26.11 19.61 12.88
C LEU A 230 -25.64 18.70 14.03
N ASN A 231 -26.02 17.43 13.93
CA ASN A 231 -25.93 16.35 14.90
C ASN A 231 -26.62 16.57 16.26
N ARG A 232 -27.54 17.50 16.55
CA ARG A 232 -28.37 18.48 15.80
C ARG A 232 -28.25 19.89 16.41
N VAL A 233 -27.31 20.08 17.36
CA VAL A 233 -27.20 21.27 18.24
C VAL A 233 -25.92 21.30 19.12
N ALA A 234 -24.85 20.55 18.79
CA ALA A 234 -23.64 20.44 19.65
C ALA A 234 -22.95 21.79 19.93
#